data_AF-A0A9E4APS4-F1
#
_entry.id   AF-A0A9E4APS4-F1
#
_cell.length_a   1.000
_cell.length_b   1.000
_cell.length_c   1.000
_cell.angle_alpha   90.00
_cell.angle_beta   90.00
_cell.angle_gamma   90.00
#
_symmetry.space_group_name_H-M   'P 1'
#
loop_
_entity.id
_entity.type
_entity.pdbx_description
1 polymer ?
#
loop_
_entity_poly.entity_id
_entity_poly.type
_entity_poly.pdbx_seq_one_letter_code
_entity_poly.pdbx_strand_id
1 'polypeptide(L)' 'NCAILGLALTVAELPLHEAMVYALGGAIGFGVVLVAFASLRERLQSDSIPRPFRGTPVALLAAGFMALAFAGFRGMA' A
#
# COMPACT_ATOMS: atom_id res chain seq x y z
N ASN A 1 8.43 3.99 -9.11
CA ASN A 1 7.39 3.48 -8.18
C ASN A 1 7.34 1.96 -8.35
N CYS A 2 7.70 1.20 -7.32
CA CYS A 2 7.79 -0.27 -7.38
C CYS A 2 6.43 -0.94 -7.63
N ALA A 3 5.33 -0.35 -7.16
CA ALA A 3 3.98 -0.89 -7.38
C ALA A 3 3.59 -0.84 -8.87
N ILE A 4 3.88 0.27 -9.57
CA ILE A 4 3.57 0.42 -11.00
C ILE A 4 4.41 -0.53 -11.85
N LEU A 5 5.69 -0.68 -11.52
CA LEU A 5 6.57 -1.60 -12.25
C LEU A 5 6.16 -3.06 -12.04
N GLY A 6 5.77 -3.45 -10.82
CA GLY A 6 5.22 -4.77 -10.55
C GLY A 6 3.92 -5.04 -11.32
N LEU A 7 3.01 -4.07 -11.37
CA LEU A 7 1.78 -4.18 -12.14
C LEU A 7 2.06 -4.34 -13.65
N ALA A 8 2.98 -3.53 -14.19
CA ALA A 8 3.38 -3.62 -15.59
C ALA A 8 3.97 -4.99 -15.95
N LEU A 9 4.81 -5.57 -15.08
CA LEU A 9 5.34 -6.92 -15.26
C LEU A 9 4.25 -8.01 -15.16
N THR A 10 3.24 -7.80 -14.31
CA THR A 10 2.15 -8.77 -14.12
C THR A 10 1.23 -8.85 -15.34
N VAL A 11 1.03 -7.73 -16.04
CA VAL A 11 0.14 -7.65 -17.21
C VAL A 11 0.87 -7.73 -18.55
N ALA A 12 2.19 -8.00 -18.54
CA ALA A 12 3.04 -7.89 -19.72
C ALA A 12 2.61 -8.80 -20.89
N GLU A 13 2.00 -9.95 -20.59
CA GLU A 13 1.54 -10.93 -21.58
C GLU A 13 0.01 -10.98 -21.73
N LEU A 14 -0.74 -10.11 -21.02
CA LEU A 14 -2.20 -10.09 -21.07
C LEU A 14 -2.71 -9.28 -22.27
N PRO A 15 -3.88 -9.66 -22.84
CA PRO A 15 -4.52 -8.84 -23.86
C PRO A 15 -4.96 -7.49 -23.27
N LEU A 16 -5.00 -6.44 -24.11
CA LEU A 16 -5.19 -5.05 -23.67
C LEU A 16 -6.44 -4.84 -22.80
N HIS A 17 -7.53 -5.55 -23.09
CA HIS A 17 -8.78 -5.41 -22.34
C HIS A 17 -8.68 -5.94 -20.90
N GLU A 18 -8.03 -7.09 -20.69
CA GLU A 18 -7.76 -7.63 -19.35
C GLU A 18 -6.73 -6.78 -18.61
N ALA A 19 -5.66 -6.37 -19.31
CA ALA A 19 -4.63 -5.51 -18.75
C ALA A 19 -5.19 -4.17 -18.26
N MET A 20 -6.17 -3.59 -18.97
CA MET A 20 -6.83 -2.34 -18.58
C MET A 20 -7.63 -2.50 -17.28
N VAL A 21 -8.38 -3.59 -17.15
CA VAL A 21 -9.16 -3.88 -15.93
C VAL A 21 -8.23 -4.15 -14.75
N TYR A 22 -7.16 -4.94 -14.95
CA TYR A 22 -6.11 -5.15 -13.95
C TYR A 22 -5.45 -3.85 -13.51
N ALA A 23 -5.14 -2.97 -14.48
CA ALA A 23 -4.51 -1.68 -14.20
C ALA A 23 -5.43 -0.76 -13.39
N LEU A 24 -6.72 -0.70 -13.74
CA LEU A 24 -7.73 0.06 -13.00
C LEU A 24 -7.89 -0.44 -11.57
N GLY A 25 -8.04 -1.76 -11.40
CA GLY A 25 -8.13 -2.38 -10.07
C GLY A 25 -6.88 -2.12 -9.23
N GLY A 26 -5.69 -2.27 -9.83
CA GLY A 26 -4.42 -1.98 -9.19
C GLY A 26 -4.26 -0.52 -8.78
N ALA A 27 -4.68 0.43 -9.63
CA ALA A 27 -4.63 1.86 -9.34
C ALA A 27 -5.57 2.25 -8.19
N ILE A 28 -6.81 1.73 -8.20
CA ILE A 28 -7.80 1.97 -7.13
C ILE A 28 -7.28 1.39 -5.81
N GLY A 29 -6.81 0.14 -5.81
CA GLY A 29 -6.26 -0.50 -4.61
C GLY A 29 -5.06 0.25 -4.06
N PHE A 30 -4.13 0.69 -4.92
CA PHE A 30 -2.99 1.50 -4.50
C PHE A 30 -3.42 2.86 -3.93
N GLY A 31 -4.43 3.50 -4.51
CA GLY A 31 -5.00 4.74 -3.98
C GLY A 31 -5.57 4.57 -2.57
N VAL A 32 -6.32 3.49 -2.33
CA VAL A 32 -6.86 3.16 -0.99
C VAL A 32 -5.72 2.97 0.03
N VAL A 33 -4.67 2.23 -0.34
CA VAL A 33 -3.49 2.03 0.52
C VAL A 33 -2.82 3.36 0.86
N LEU A 34 -2.65 4.26 -0.11
CA LEU A 34 -2.03 5.56 0.13
C LEU A 34 -2.86 6.44 1.07
N VAL A 35 -4.18 6.53 0.89
CA VAL A 35 -5.06 7.30 1.76
C VAL A 35 -5.08 6.72 3.18
N ALA A 36 -5.11 5.40 3.32
CA ALA A 36 -5.00 4.71 4.60
C ALA A 36 -3.64 4.98 5.28
N PHE A 37 -2.55 4.95 4.51
CA PHE A 37 -1.21 5.22 5.04
C PHE A 37 -1.04 6.69 5.47
N ALA A 38 -1.59 7.63 4.70
CA ALA A 38 -1.58 9.04 5.03
C ALA A 38 -2.38 9.34 6.31
N SER A 39 -3.60 8.80 6.42
CA SER A 39 -4.43 8.97 7.62
C SER A 39 -3.80 8.32 8.85
N LEU A 40 -3.12 7.18 8.73
CA LEU A 40 -2.37 6.60 9.83
C LEU A 40 -1.18 7.49 10.25
N ARG A 41 -0.43 8.02 9.29
CA ARG A 41 0.69 8.94 9.55
C ARG A 41 0.23 10.20 10.29
N GLU A 42 -0.88 10.79 9.89
CA GLU A 42 -1.42 11.99 10.51
C GLU A 42 -1.81 11.75 11.97
N ARG A 43 -2.45 10.61 12.27
CA ARG A 43 -2.76 10.19 13.65
C ARG A 43 -1.49 10.01 14.49
N LEU A 44 -0.46 9.35 13.94
CA LEU A 44 0.80 9.13 14.62
C LEU A 44 1.56 10.43 14.91
N GLN A 45 1.41 11.46 14.08
CA GLN A 45 2.02 12.77 14.33
C GLN A 45 1.31 13.56 15.44
N SER A 46 0.00 13.33 15.61
CA SER A 46 -0.78 13.93 16.69
C SER A 46 -0.53 13.26 18.05
N ASP A 47 0.05 12.05 18.07
CA ASP A 47 0.29 11.28 19.28
C ASP A 47 1.68 11.51 19.88
N SER A 48 1.79 11.30 21.20
CA SER A 48 3.05 11.49 21.93
C SER A 48 4.03 10.31 21.73
N ILE A 49 4.70 10.27 20.57
CA ILE A 49 5.70 9.24 20.26
C ILE A 49 7.03 9.54 20.99
N PRO A 50 7.66 8.54 21.65
CA PRO A 50 8.97 8.69 22.27
C PRO A 50 10.04 9.13 21.26
N ARG A 51 10.94 10.03 21.70
CA ARG A 51 11.98 10.68 20.86
C ARG A 51 12.71 9.76 19.86
N PRO A 52 13.19 8.54 20.22
CA PRO A 52 13.91 7.69 19.28
C PRO A 52 13.06 7.13 18.14
N PHE A 53 11.73 7.13 18.26
CA PHE A 53 10.83 6.54 17.25
C PHE A 53 10.18 7.58 16.32
N ARG A 54 10.42 8.88 16.55
CA ARG A 54 9.80 9.95 15.76
C ARG A 54 10.30 9.97 14.32
N GLY A 55 9.38 10.23 13.38
CA GLY A 55 9.70 10.37 11.95
C GLY A 55 9.73 9.03 11.22
N THR A 56 10.91 8.67 10.70
CA THR A 56 11.09 7.47 9.84
C THR A 56 10.85 6.13 10.54
N PRO A 57 11.30 5.91 11.80
CA PRO A 57 11.15 4.61 12.45
C PRO A 57 9.68 4.21 12.66
N VAL A 58 8.84 5.11 13.18
CA VAL A 58 7.40 4.83 13.34
C VAL A 58 6.70 4.63 11.99
N ALA A 59 7.14 5.33 10.94
CA ALA A 59 6.59 5.16 9.60
C ALA A 59 6.86 3.76 9.02
N LEU A 60 8.04 3.19 9.29
CA LEU A 60 8.38 1.82 8.89
C LEU A 60 7.57 0.78 9.67
N LEU A 61 7.36 1.00 10.98
CA LEU A 61 6.48 0.15 11.79
C LEU A 61 5.04 0.19 11.27
N ALA A 62 4.52 1.39 11.02
CA ALA A 62 3.20 1.61 10.44
C ALA A 62 3.03 0.90 9.08
N ALA A 63 4.04 0.99 8.21
CA ALA A 63 4.05 0.27 6.93
C ALA A 63 4.05 -1.26 7.14
N GLY A 64 4.81 -1.77 8.10
CA GLY A 64 4.83 -3.19 8.47
C GLY A 64 3.48 -3.69 8.98
N PHE A 65 2.81 -2.94 9.87
CA PHE A 65 1.47 -3.29 10.34
C PHE A 65 0.43 -3.26 9.22
N MET A 66 0.51 -2.30 8.30
CA MET A 66 -0.33 -2.28 7.10
C MET A 66 -0.08 -3.51 6.23
N ALA A 67 1.18 -3.88 5.99
CA ALA A 67 1.51 -5.08 5.22
C ALA A 67 0.93 -6.35 5.86
N LEU A 68 0.97 -6.47 7.20
CA LEU A 68 0.34 -7.57 7.93
C LEU A 68 -1.19 -7.57 7.79
N ALA A 69 -1.83 -6.41 7.89
CA ALA A 69 -3.27 -6.28 7.70
C ALA A 69 -3.69 -6.71 6.30
N PHE A 70 -2.97 -6.28 5.26
CA PHE A 70 -3.24 -6.69 3.88
C PHE A 70 -2.88 -8.16 3.59
N ALA A 71 -1.87 -8.72 4.27
CA ALA A 71 -1.56 -10.15 4.15
C ALA A 71 -2.71 -11.04 4.63
N GLY A 72 -3.57 -10.56 5.54
CA GLY A 72 -4.78 -11.25 5.97
C GLY A 72 -5.83 -11.45 4.86
N PHE A 73 -5.75 -10.68 3.78
CA PHE A 73 -6.60 -10.86 2.60
C PHE A 73 -6.11 -11.97 1.65
N ARG A 74 -4.92 -12.53 1.88
CA ARG A 74 -4.42 -13.68 1.10
C ARG A 74 -5.29 -14.89 1.42
N GLY A 75 -6.05 -15.35 0.44
CA GLY A 75 -6.97 -16.50 0.56
C GLY A 75 -8.45 -16.16 0.33
N MET A 76 -8.79 -14.88 0.13
CA MET A 76 -10.10 -14.52 -0.40
C MET A 76 -10.10 -14.80 -1.91
N ALA A 77 -10.92 -15.78 -2.32
CA ALA A 77 -11.17 -16.17 -3.69
C ALA A 77 -12.59 -15.77 -4.10
#